data_AF-A0A2T9VEA3-F1
#
_entry.id   AF-A0A2T9VEA3-F1
#
_cell.length_a   1.000
_cell.length_b   1.000
_cell.length_c   1.000
_cell.angle_alpha   90.00
_cell.angle_beta   90.00
_cell.angle_gamma   90.00
#
_symmetry.space_group_name_H-M   'P 1'
#
loop_
_entity.id
_entity.type
_entity.pdbx_description
1 polymer ?
#
loop_
_entity_poly.entity_id
_entity_poly.type
_entity_poly.pdbx_seq_one_letter_code
_entity_poly.pdbx_strand_id
1 'polypeptide(L)'
;MNNDICQQIENSAHYRELVDKRQRFAFTLSIIMLIIYVGFILLIAFAPHWLGTPLHAGTSVTRGIPIGIGVIVFSFLLTGVYVWRANGEFDRLNKAVLQEVKAS
;
A
#
# COMPACT_ATOMS: atom_id res chain seq x y z
N MET A 1 -12.68 -32.06 19.54
CA MET A 1 -11.98 -31.18 20.50
C MET A 1 -10.96 -30.28 19.79
N ASN A 2 -11.33 -29.63 18.68
CA ASN A 2 -10.43 -28.71 17.95
C ASN A 2 -11.12 -27.39 17.55
N ASN A 3 -12.39 -27.22 17.91
CA ASN A 3 -13.16 -26.01 17.59
C ASN A 3 -13.08 -24.97 18.70
N ASP A 4 -12.86 -25.41 19.95
CA ASP A 4 -12.80 -24.54 21.12
C ASP A 4 -11.54 -23.65 21.13
N ILE A 5 -10.41 -24.15 20.61
CA ILE A 5 -9.17 -23.37 20.47
C ILE A 5 -9.33 -22.31 19.36
N CYS A 6 -9.95 -22.67 18.23
CA CYS A 6 -10.26 -21.71 17.16
C CYS A 6 -11.19 -20.59 17.63
N GLN A 7 -12.23 -20.89 18.41
CA GLN A 7 -13.15 -19.88 18.96
C GLN A 7 -12.54 -19.03 20.08
N GLN A 8 -11.59 -19.56 20.84
CA GLN A 8 -10.91 -18.82 21.91
C GLN A 8 -9.86 -17.84 21.36
N ILE A 9 -9.26 -18.15 20.21
CA ILE A 9 -8.37 -17.25 19.46
C ILE A 9 -9.16 -16.14 18.75
N GLU A 10 -10.32 -16.47 18.18
CA GLU A 10 -11.24 -15.53 17.52
C GLU A 10 -11.87 -14.52 18.50
N ASN A 11 -12.03 -14.90 19.78
CA ASN A 11 -12.49 -14.03 20.86
C ASN A 11 -11.38 -13.20 21.54
N SER A 12 -10.11 -13.34 21.15
CA SER A 12 -9.06 -12.51 21.72
C SER A 12 -9.21 -11.06 21.23
N ALA A 13 -9.60 -10.17 22.14
CA ALA A 13 -9.73 -8.73 21.87
C ALA A 13 -8.45 -8.14 21.23
N HIS A 14 -7.29 -8.75 21.51
CA HIS A 14 -6.01 -8.42 20.91
C HIS A 14 -5.96 -8.63 19.38
N TYR A 15 -6.55 -9.70 18.84
CA TYR A 15 -6.51 -9.97 17.39
C TYR A 15 -7.40 -9.02 16.60
N ARG A 16 -8.58 -8.69 17.14
CA ARG A 16 -9.47 -7.66 16.54
C ARG A 16 -8.83 -6.27 16.55
N GLU A 17 -8.18 -5.87 17.63
CA GLU A 17 -7.53 -4.55 17.71
C GLU A 17 -6.33 -4.41 16.74
N LEU A 18 -5.62 -5.52 16.51
CA LEU A 18 -4.54 -5.62 15.52
C LEU A 18 -5.10 -5.57 14.09
N VAL A 19 -6.16 -6.32 13.79
CA VAL A 19 -6.84 -6.31 12.50
C VAL A 19 -7.43 -4.93 12.19
N ASP A 20 -8.02 -4.25 13.16
CA ASP A 20 -8.67 -2.95 12.97
C ASP A 20 -7.66 -1.81 12.71
N LYS A 21 -6.51 -1.85 13.42
CA LYS A 21 -5.37 -0.95 13.09
C LYS A 21 -4.83 -1.21 11.68
N ARG A 22 -4.83 -2.47 11.23
CA ARG A 22 -4.39 -2.88 9.89
C ARG A 22 -5.37 -2.42 8.81
N GLN A 23 -6.67 -2.58 9.07
CA GLN A 23 -7.76 -2.17 8.20
C GLN A 23 -7.69 -0.65 7.96
N ARG A 24 -7.50 0.14 9.02
CA ARG A 24 -7.32 1.58 8.92
C ARG A 24 -6.11 1.98 8.09
N PHE A 25 -4.97 1.32 8.29
CA PHE A 25 -3.75 1.62 7.52
C PHE A 25 -3.90 1.26 6.04
N ALA A 26 -4.45 0.07 5.73
CA ALA A 26 -4.74 -0.33 4.36
C ALA A 26 -5.75 0.63 3.70
N PHE A 27 -6.78 1.06 4.44
CA PHE A 27 -7.75 2.03 3.96
C PHE A 27 -7.13 3.40 3.68
N THR A 28 -6.24 3.90 4.54
CA THR A 28 -5.49 5.13 4.29
C THR A 28 -4.63 5.02 3.04
N LEU A 29 -3.92 3.90 2.83
CA LEU A 29 -3.13 3.71 1.62
C LEU A 29 -4.00 3.61 0.36
N SER A 30 -5.15 2.93 0.44
CA SER A 30 -6.11 2.88 -0.66
C SER A 30 -6.64 4.27 -1.02
N ILE A 31 -6.94 5.12 -0.01
CA ILE A 31 -7.34 6.52 -0.24
C ILE A 31 -6.20 7.31 -0.89
N ILE A 32 -4.96 7.17 -0.40
CA ILE A 32 -3.80 7.85 -0.99
C ILE A 32 -3.64 7.44 -2.46
N MET A 33 -3.77 6.14 -2.76
CA MET A 33 -3.63 5.65 -4.12
C MET A 33 -4.78 6.13 -5.02
N LEU A 34 -6.00 6.19 -4.49
CA LEU A 34 -7.14 6.79 -5.18
C LEU A 34 -6.91 8.26 -5.51
N ILE A 35 -6.40 9.04 -4.55
CA ILE A 35 -6.08 10.47 -4.74
C ILE A 35 -5.02 10.64 -5.83
N ILE A 36 -3.96 9.83 -5.81
CA ILE A 36 -2.90 9.88 -6.83
C ILE A 36 -3.47 9.55 -8.20
N TYR A 37 -4.29 8.50 -8.29
CA TYR A 37 -4.87 8.05 -9.55
C TYR A 37 -5.83 9.09 -10.15
N VAL A 38 -6.75 9.60 -9.34
CA VAL A 38 -7.69 10.66 -9.76
C VAL A 38 -6.92 11.95 -10.07
N GLY A 39 -5.94 12.33 -9.26
CA GLY A 39 -5.10 13.51 -9.49
C GLY A 39 -4.32 13.42 -10.81
N PHE A 40 -3.76 12.26 -11.13
CA PHE A 40 -3.08 12.03 -12.39
C PHE A 40 -4.03 12.07 -13.59
N ILE A 41 -5.21 11.46 -13.47
CA ILE A 41 -6.25 11.54 -14.51
C ILE A 41 -6.69 12.98 -14.74
N LEU A 42 -6.93 13.75 -13.68
CA LEU A 42 -7.28 15.17 -13.77
C LEU A 42 -6.17 15.98 -14.44
N LEU A 43 -4.91 15.72 -14.09
CA LEU A 43 -3.77 16.38 -14.72
C LEU A 43 -3.73 16.12 -16.24
N ILE A 44 -3.95 14.86 -16.65
CA ILE A 44 -4.04 14.48 -18.07
C ILE A 44 -5.23 15.14 -18.75
N ALA A 45 -6.40 15.18 -18.09
CA ALA A 45 -7.63 15.69 -18.67
C ALA A 45 -7.64 17.23 -18.81
N PHE A 46 -7.14 17.96 -17.83
CA PHE A 46 -7.19 19.42 -17.78
C PHE A 46 -5.94 20.10 -18.34
N ALA A 47 -4.78 19.44 -18.30
CA ALA A 47 -3.51 20.02 -18.76
C ALA A 47 -2.77 19.17 -19.81
N PRO A 48 -3.45 18.55 -20.81
CA PRO A 48 -2.79 17.72 -21.82
C PRO A 48 -1.81 18.55 -22.66
N HIS A 49 -2.14 19.81 -22.93
CA HIS A 49 -1.31 20.70 -23.73
C HIS A 49 -0.04 21.15 -22.98
N TRP A 50 -0.10 21.23 -21.65
CA TRP A 50 1.05 21.53 -20.79
C TRP A 50 1.95 20.29 -20.65
N LEU A 51 1.36 19.11 -20.46
CA LEU A 51 2.06 17.83 -20.48
C LEU A 51 2.74 17.57 -21.81
N GLY A 52 2.12 17.99 -22.92
CA GLY A 52 2.65 17.91 -24.29
C GLY A 52 3.75 18.92 -24.61
N THR A 53 4.05 19.88 -23.72
CA THR A 53 5.15 20.83 -23.98
C THR A 53 6.50 20.10 -23.97
N PRO A 54 7.34 20.29 -25.00
CA PRO A 54 8.71 19.77 -25.01
C PRO A 54 9.53 20.30 -23.84
N LEU A 55 10.36 19.45 -23.23
CA LEU A 55 11.31 19.89 -22.19
C LEU A 55 12.42 20.79 -22.75
N HIS A 56 12.84 20.55 -24.00
CA HIS A 56 13.91 21.30 -24.68
C HIS A 56 13.51 21.56 -26.13
N ALA A 57 13.98 22.69 -26.69
CA ALA A 57 13.79 23.01 -28.10
C ALA A 57 14.51 21.95 -28.96
N GLY A 58 13.75 21.20 -29.77
CA GLY A 58 14.27 20.14 -30.65
C GLY A 58 14.13 18.70 -30.11
N THR A 59 13.49 18.47 -28.97
CA THR A 59 13.29 17.12 -28.42
C THR A 59 11.82 16.72 -28.37
N SER A 60 11.50 15.48 -28.74
CA SER A 60 10.13 14.91 -28.63
C SER A 60 9.73 14.51 -27.20
N VAL A 61 10.62 14.73 -26.21
CA VAL A 61 10.36 14.41 -24.79
C VAL A 61 9.51 15.53 -24.18
N THR A 62 8.26 15.20 -23.90
CA THR A 62 7.29 16.12 -23.32
C THR A 62 7.32 16.05 -21.80
N ARG A 63 6.88 17.12 -21.12
CA ARG A 63 6.84 17.20 -19.64
C ARG A 63 6.02 16.10 -18.99
N GLY A 64 5.08 15.50 -19.73
CA GLY A 64 4.30 14.37 -19.24
C GLY A 64 5.10 13.10 -18.99
N ILE A 65 6.20 12.87 -19.70
CA ILE A 65 7.04 11.68 -19.49
C ILE A 65 7.65 11.65 -18.09
N PRO A 66 8.41 12.67 -17.63
CA PRO A 66 8.97 12.67 -16.28
C PRO A 66 7.89 12.70 -15.19
N ILE A 67 6.75 13.37 -15.42
CA ILE A 67 5.62 13.34 -14.48
C ILE A 67 5.07 11.91 -14.35
N GLY A 68 4.82 11.23 -15.48
CA GLY A 68 4.33 9.85 -15.49
C GLY A 68 5.30 8.88 -14.82
N ILE A 69 6.60 9.01 -15.10
CA ILE A 69 7.65 8.24 -14.41
C ILE A 69 7.62 8.51 -12.91
N GLY A 70 7.47 9.78 -12.50
CA GLY A 70 7.34 10.16 -11.09
C GLY A 70 6.16 9.44 -10.41
N VAL A 71 5.00 9.38 -11.06
CA VAL A 71 3.82 8.66 -10.54
C VAL A 71 4.08 7.16 -10.43
N ILE A 72 4.75 6.56 -11.42
CA ILE A 72 5.11 5.13 -11.38
C ILE A 72 6.03 4.83 -10.20
N VAL A 73 7.12 5.61 -10.05
CA VAL A 73 8.06 5.45 -8.93
C VAL A 73 7.34 5.62 -7.59
N PHE A 74 6.45 6.62 -7.48
CA PHE A 74 5.68 6.86 -6.26
C PHE A 74 4.73 5.69 -5.94
N SER A 75 4.08 5.11 -6.96
CA SER A 75 3.24 3.92 -6.82
C SER A 75 4.02 2.71 -6.29
N PHE A 76 5.23 2.46 -6.84
CA PHE A 76 6.12 1.42 -6.34
C PHE A 76 6.54 1.67 -4.88
N LEU A 77 6.86 2.91 -4.54
CA LEU A 77 7.22 3.31 -3.18
C LEU A 77 6.07 3.05 -2.20
N LEU A 78 4.86 3.44 -2.56
CA LEU A 78 3.65 3.19 -1.76
C LEU A 78 3.39 1.70 -1.58
N THR A 79 3.52 0.93 -2.66
CA THR A 79 3.36 -0.52 -2.63
C THR A 79 4.43 -1.18 -1.76
N GLY A 80 5.68 -0.71 -1.84
CA GLY A 80 6.78 -1.19 -1.01
C GLY A 80 6.56 -0.90 0.48
N VAL A 81 6.13 0.33 0.82
CA VAL A 81 5.78 0.71 2.19
C VAL A 81 4.61 -0.14 2.72
N TYR A 82 3.60 -0.39 1.88
CA TYR A 82 2.50 -1.30 2.20
C TYR A 82 2.99 -2.70 2.52
N VAL A 83 3.75 -3.31 1.59
CA VAL A 83 4.23 -4.69 1.72
C VAL A 83 5.15 -4.83 2.92
N TRP A 84 6.07 -3.89 3.16
CA TRP A 84 6.93 -3.91 4.33
C TRP A 84 6.13 -3.85 5.64
N ARG A 85 5.12 -2.95 5.70
CA ARG A 85 4.27 -2.81 6.88
C ARG A 85 3.35 -4.01 7.10
N ALA A 86 2.86 -4.63 6.03
CA ALA A 86 2.04 -5.84 6.05
C ALA A 86 2.87 -7.09 6.41
N ASN A 87 4.11 -7.18 5.92
CA ASN A 87 5.01 -8.30 6.22
C ASN A 87 5.52 -8.26 7.67
N GLY A 88 5.66 -7.08 8.29
CA GLY A 88 5.93 -6.98 9.73
C GLY A 88 4.86 -7.64 10.61
N GLU A 89 3.63 -7.79 10.11
CA GLU A 89 2.55 -8.55 10.76
C GLU A 89 2.76 -10.06 10.63
N PHE A 90 3.22 -10.51 9.46
CA PHE A 90 3.54 -11.91 9.17
C PHE A 90 4.69 -12.41 10.05
N ASP A 91 5.70 -11.56 10.27
CA ASP A 91 6.81 -11.84 11.19
C ASP A 91 6.34 -11.94 12.65
N ARG A 92 5.33 -11.16 13.06
CA ARG A 92 4.77 -11.23 14.41
C ARG A 92 3.95 -12.51 14.62
N LEU A 93 3.16 -12.91 13.62
CA LEU A 93 2.43 -14.17 13.59
C LEU A 93 3.38 -15.38 13.60
N ASN A 94 4.42 -15.36 12.76
CA ASN A 94 5.44 -16.41 12.73
C ASN A 94 6.16 -16.54 14.08
N LYS A 95 6.49 -15.42 14.74
CA LYS A 95 7.11 -15.44 16.07
C LYS A 95 6.21 -16.07 17.14
N ALA A 96 4.91 -15.83 17.10
CA ALA A 96 3.96 -16.43 18.04
C ALA A 96 3.86 -17.95 17.84
N VAL A 97 3.73 -18.41 16.59
CA VAL A 97 3.67 -19.84 16.25
C VAL A 97 4.98 -20.55 16.60
N LEU A 98 6.13 -19.93 16.33
CA LEU A 98 7.44 -20.49 16.69
C LEU A 98 7.64 -20.58 18.21
N GLN A 99 7.06 -19.69 19.00
CA GLN A 99 7.13 -19.77 20.47
C GLN A 99 6.26 -20.89 21.04
N GLU A 100 5.06 -21.13 20.49
CA GLU A 100 4.21 -22.25 20.90
C GLU A 100 4.86 -23.61 20.58
N VAL A 101 5.44 -23.75 19.39
CA VAL A 101 6.07 -25.02 18.97
C VAL A 101 7.36 -25.32 19.75
N LYS A 102 8.07 -24.29 20.23
CA LYS A 102 9.28 -24.48 21.06
C LYS A 102 9.01 -24.72 22.54
N ALA A 103 7.77 -24.50 22.99
CA ALA A 103 7.35 -24.69 24.38
C ALA A 103 6.63 -26.03 24.62
N SER A 104 6.37 -26.82 23.56
CA SER A 104 6.00 -28.24 23.61
C SER A 104 7.22 -29.13 23.39
#